data_AF-A0A923V6W8-F1
#
_entry.id   AF-A0A923V6W8-F1
#
_cell.length_a   1.000
_cell.length_b   1.000
_cell.length_c   1.000
_cell.angle_alpha   90.00
_cell.angle_beta   90.00
_cell.angle_gamma   90.00
#
_symmetry.space_group_name_H-M   'P 1'
#
loop_
_entity.id
_entity.type
_entity.pdbx_description
1 polymer ?
#
loop_
_entity_poly.entity_id
_entity_poly.type
_entity_poly.pdbx_seq_one_letter_code
_entity_poly.pdbx_strand_id
1 'polypeptide(L)'
;MFSNKDGMGINRIFKLGKFHVDWASNKFVILLFITISAISSTGWTANQCRQLFERRVDKVQITEEIYEKEVKDLRATLSGKLATVWRSEWKTKLEVTKSNQYVLNLAEKFLTPETSATVLKDLDINSPSFTRIVHARIYELQQKKMLSAADELGVRDSPPPAGARDTTFTYYTKPISNAQGDGKHQVRIRTYLREIKYSAIPVGESVQGFNVYGKLVTLTRVSADALKMVTGTDKITESEQVFTFEQMTLQHGQTMRLFAPHGRSFKLEIKSALDDVIAGKNLPLLAGKHMVQKLDVSLSIPQVAILFAPLKNLTPKGKLSESTRRIENLKAELLTKTPENKARIEAVLEVLSEAVSKNPEFLVIEGATAYHRTAFETTTGLQTTIDRDQGIYLGDMYGNNFLKNPIYTIQTNRLIITKAKDARHVELKVPVTSMENSVGIIFADPAAAPPPQNAQYDARIKEMLKVYHQFVNTADHPGKFNYIRENGVDVD
;
A
#
# COMPACT_ATOMS: atom_id res chain seq x y z
N MET A 1 -8.35 -62.61 -11.21
CA MET A 1 -9.24 -63.68 -11.69
C MET A 1 -10.64 -63.10 -11.82
N PHE A 2 -11.22 -63.18 -13.03
CA PHE A 2 -12.66 -63.18 -13.42
C PHE A 2 -13.65 -62.25 -12.66
N SER A 3 -14.63 -61.58 -13.26
CA SER A 3 -15.19 -61.56 -14.62
C SER A 3 -16.27 -60.45 -14.65
N ASN A 4 -16.45 -59.87 -15.84
CA ASN A 4 -17.62 -59.12 -16.30
C ASN A 4 -18.98 -59.79 -16.01
N LYS A 5 -20.05 -58.97 -16.04
CA LYS A 5 -21.20 -59.01 -17.00
C LYS A 5 -22.47 -58.46 -16.34
N ASP A 6 -22.98 -57.32 -16.83
CA ASP A 6 -24.05 -57.16 -17.85
C ASP A 6 -25.47 -57.28 -17.27
N GLY A 7 -26.36 -56.36 -17.64
CA GLY A 7 -27.79 -56.48 -17.38
C GLY A 7 -28.62 -55.23 -17.68
N MET A 8 -28.80 -54.92 -18.97
CA MET A 8 -29.77 -53.95 -19.50
C MET A 8 -31.23 -54.43 -19.33
N GLY A 9 -32.20 -53.50 -19.42
CA GLY A 9 -33.57 -53.77 -19.91
C GLY A 9 -34.68 -53.11 -19.06
N ILE A 10 -35.14 -51.89 -19.36
CA ILE A 10 -36.17 -51.50 -20.37
C ILE A 10 -37.63 -51.56 -19.84
N ASN A 11 -38.36 -50.48 -20.18
CA ASN A 11 -39.82 -50.28 -20.30
C ASN A 11 -40.65 -49.77 -19.11
N ARG A 12 -41.09 -48.51 -19.24
CA ARG A 12 -42.53 -48.19 -19.33
C ARG A 12 -42.78 -46.87 -20.07
N ILE A 13 -43.56 -46.99 -21.15
CA ILE A 13 -44.15 -45.93 -21.97
C ILE A 13 -45.44 -45.44 -21.30
N PHE A 14 -45.69 -44.13 -21.28
CA PHE A 14 -47.05 -43.58 -21.28
C PHE A 14 -47.18 -42.38 -22.24
N LYS A 15 -47.95 -42.64 -23.30
CA LYS A 15 -48.88 -41.82 -24.10
C LYS A 15 -48.64 -40.31 -24.29
N LEU A 16 -48.55 -39.98 -25.59
CA LEU A 16 -48.78 -38.70 -26.25
C LEU A 16 -50.16 -38.09 -25.96
N GLY A 17 -50.17 -36.79 -25.66
CA GLY A 17 -51.28 -35.87 -25.91
C GLY A 17 -50.84 -34.83 -26.95
N LYS A 18 -51.61 -34.70 -28.04
CA LYS A 18 -51.41 -33.71 -29.11
C LYS A 18 -51.81 -32.32 -28.61
N PHE A 19 -50.93 -31.33 -28.77
CA PHE A 19 -51.31 -29.93 -28.95
C PHE A 19 -50.59 -29.37 -30.18
N HIS A 20 -51.36 -28.72 -31.05
CA HIS A 20 -50.89 -27.98 -32.21
C HIS A 20 -49.98 -26.82 -31.78
N VAL A 21 -48.84 -26.72 -32.45
CA VAL A 21 -47.90 -25.60 -32.35
C VAL A 21 -48.32 -24.56 -33.38
N ASP A 22 -48.50 -23.32 -32.94
CA ASP A 22 -48.70 -22.16 -33.80
C ASP A 22 -47.37 -21.78 -34.46
N TRP A 23 -47.31 -21.83 -35.79
CA TRP A 23 -46.07 -21.79 -36.60
C TRP A 23 -45.51 -20.37 -36.87
N ALA A 24 -45.90 -19.36 -36.09
CA ALA A 24 -45.46 -17.98 -36.27
C ALA A 24 -44.39 -17.52 -35.26
N SER A 25 -44.27 -18.17 -34.09
CA SER A 25 -43.39 -17.70 -33.00
C SER A 25 -41.99 -18.33 -33.01
N ASN A 26 -41.77 -19.36 -33.83
CA ASN A 26 -40.49 -20.09 -33.91
C ASN A 26 -39.49 -19.48 -34.90
N LYS A 27 -39.92 -18.57 -35.77
CA LYS A 27 -38.99 -17.89 -36.70
C LYS A 27 -38.07 -16.93 -35.96
N PHE A 28 -38.52 -16.28 -34.89
CA PHE A 28 -37.70 -15.33 -34.13
C PHE A 28 -36.65 -16.04 -33.27
N VAL A 29 -37.00 -17.18 -32.68
CA VAL A 29 -36.07 -17.99 -31.86
C VAL A 29 -35.05 -18.70 -32.75
N ILE A 30 -35.46 -19.23 -33.91
CA ILE A 30 -34.53 -19.82 -34.88
C ILE A 30 -33.68 -18.74 -35.56
N LEU A 31 -34.20 -17.55 -35.84
CA LEU A 31 -33.35 -16.42 -36.30
C LEU A 31 -32.33 -16.06 -35.23
N LEU A 32 -32.72 -15.97 -33.95
CA LEU A 32 -31.81 -15.63 -32.84
C LEU A 32 -30.72 -16.70 -32.65
N PHE A 33 -31.05 -17.98 -32.78
CA PHE A 33 -30.06 -19.07 -32.70
C PHE A 33 -29.15 -19.11 -33.93
N ILE A 34 -29.64 -18.72 -35.12
CA ILE A 34 -28.83 -18.61 -36.33
C ILE A 34 -27.95 -17.35 -36.27
N THR A 35 -28.39 -16.21 -35.71
CA THR A 35 -27.51 -15.05 -35.49
C THR A 35 -26.47 -15.31 -34.42
N ILE A 36 -26.80 -16.02 -33.34
CA ILE A 36 -25.80 -16.39 -32.32
C ILE A 36 -24.78 -17.38 -32.89
N SER A 37 -25.22 -18.34 -33.72
CA SER A 37 -24.31 -19.29 -34.36
C SER A 37 -23.47 -18.68 -35.49
N ALA A 38 -24.02 -17.72 -36.25
CA ALA A 38 -23.30 -17.01 -37.31
C ALA A 38 -22.39 -15.88 -36.80
N ILE A 39 -22.65 -15.31 -35.62
CA ILE A 39 -21.76 -14.33 -34.98
C ILE A 39 -20.62 -15.04 -34.22
N SER A 40 -20.81 -16.30 -33.83
CA SER A 40 -19.76 -17.11 -33.18
C SER A 40 -18.64 -17.60 -34.14
N SER A 41 -18.82 -17.44 -35.46
CA SER A 41 -17.81 -17.82 -36.48
C SER A 41 -17.01 -16.65 -37.07
N THR A 42 -17.22 -15.42 -36.60
CA THR A 42 -16.25 -14.36 -36.85
C THR A 42 -15.38 -14.25 -35.60
N GLY A 43 -14.10 -14.62 -35.72
CA GLY A 43 -13.10 -14.57 -34.64
C GLY A 43 -12.79 -13.15 -34.10
N TRP A 44 -13.79 -12.27 -34.07
CA TRP A 44 -13.76 -10.91 -33.53
C TRP A 44 -14.06 -10.89 -32.04
N THR A 45 -14.98 -11.71 -31.53
CA THR A 45 -15.28 -11.75 -30.08
C THR A 45 -14.23 -12.52 -29.28
N ALA A 46 -13.68 -13.61 -29.83
CA ALA A 46 -12.58 -14.33 -29.21
C ALA A 46 -11.28 -13.49 -29.18
N ASN A 47 -10.99 -12.71 -30.23
CA ASN A 47 -9.86 -11.78 -30.23
C ASN A 47 -10.09 -10.56 -29.33
N GLN A 48 -11.31 -10.05 -29.18
CA GLN A 48 -11.61 -8.95 -28.25
C GLN A 48 -11.62 -9.40 -26.79
N CYS A 49 -12.15 -10.59 -26.47
CA CYS A 49 -12.02 -11.16 -25.12
C CYS A 49 -10.55 -11.50 -24.80
N ARG A 50 -9.79 -12.01 -25.76
CA ARG A 50 -8.35 -12.27 -25.58
C ARG A 50 -7.53 -10.99 -25.46
N GLN A 51 -7.87 -9.92 -26.16
CA GLN A 51 -7.26 -8.58 -25.97
C GLN A 51 -7.66 -7.91 -24.65
N LEU A 52 -8.79 -8.29 -24.04
CA LEU A 52 -9.20 -7.84 -22.70
C LEU A 52 -8.51 -8.64 -21.57
N PHE A 53 -8.11 -9.89 -21.81
CA PHE A 53 -7.38 -10.72 -20.84
C PHE A 53 -5.86 -10.83 -21.10
N GLU A 54 -5.40 -10.36 -22.26
CA GLU A 54 -3.99 -10.20 -22.62
C GLU A 54 -3.72 -8.72 -22.92
N ARG A 55 -3.94 -7.82 -21.95
CA ARG A 55 -3.07 -6.66 -21.89
C ARG A 55 -1.67 -7.20 -21.65
N ARG A 56 -0.89 -7.36 -22.73
CA ARG A 56 0.54 -7.56 -22.60
C ARG A 56 1.03 -6.46 -21.67
N VAL A 57 1.54 -6.85 -20.51
CA VAL A 57 2.28 -5.93 -19.68
C VAL A 57 3.53 -5.61 -20.50
N ASP A 58 3.48 -4.53 -21.28
CA ASP A 58 4.64 -4.03 -22.00
C ASP A 58 5.72 -3.76 -20.95
N LYS A 59 6.74 -4.62 -20.96
CA LYS A 59 7.79 -4.64 -19.95
C LYS A 59 8.55 -3.32 -20.02
N VAL A 60 8.66 -2.62 -18.90
CA VAL A 60 9.53 -1.45 -18.78
C VAL A 60 10.87 -1.93 -18.25
N GLN A 61 11.90 -1.86 -19.08
CA GLN A 61 13.26 -2.22 -18.71
C GLN A 61 14.09 -0.93 -18.59
N ILE A 62 14.59 -0.67 -17.39
CA ILE A 62 15.58 0.38 -17.14
C ILE A 62 16.98 -0.22 -17.26
N THR A 63 17.93 0.52 -17.82
CA THR A 63 19.33 0.09 -17.86
C THR A 63 19.89 0.09 -16.44
N GLU A 64 20.46 -1.05 -16.05
CA GLU A 64 21.04 -1.24 -14.73
C GLU A 64 22.15 -0.22 -14.44
N GLU A 65 22.96 0.09 -15.46
CA GLU A 65 24.01 1.10 -15.41
C GLU A 65 23.50 2.49 -14.99
N ILE A 66 22.35 2.95 -15.52
CA ILE A 66 21.80 4.26 -15.17
C ILE A 66 21.26 4.23 -13.75
N TYR A 67 20.45 3.22 -13.40
CA TYR A 67 19.94 3.10 -12.04
C TYR A 67 21.07 3.04 -11.00
N GLU A 68 22.11 2.26 -11.26
CA GLU A 68 23.28 2.14 -10.38
C GLU A 68 24.08 3.44 -10.32
N LYS A 69 24.29 4.11 -11.46
CA LYS A 69 24.94 5.41 -11.52
C LYS A 69 24.19 6.46 -10.71
N GLU A 70 22.88 6.62 -10.91
CA GLU A 70 22.09 7.62 -10.19
C GLU A 70 22.04 7.33 -8.69
N VAL A 71 21.98 6.06 -8.32
CA VAL A 71 22.09 5.65 -6.92
C VAL A 71 23.49 5.92 -6.35
N LYS A 72 24.55 5.70 -7.13
CA LYS A 72 25.94 5.98 -6.73
C LYS A 72 26.16 7.49 -6.56
N ASP A 73 25.69 8.31 -7.49
CA ASP A 73 25.80 9.77 -7.46
C ASP A 73 25.02 10.35 -6.27
N LEU A 74 23.83 9.79 -5.99
CA LEU A 74 23.06 10.11 -4.78
C LEU A 74 23.83 9.79 -3.49
N ARG A 75 24.50 8.63 -3.43
CA ARG A 75 25.31 8.24 -2.25
C ARG A 75 26.53 9.15 -2.08
N ALA A 76 27.18 9.53 -3.18
CA ALA A 76 28.34 10.42 -3.16
C ALA A 76 27.99 11.83 -2.66
N THR A 77 26.78 12.31 -2.96
CA THR A 77 26.30 13.64 -2.56
C THR A 77 25.61 13.67 -1.20
N LEU A 78 24.98 12.57 -0.77
CA LEU A 78 24.26 12.49 0.50
C LEU A 78 25.09 11.75 1.55
N SER A 79 26.09 12.42 2.11
CA SER A 79 26.86 11.88 3.24
C SER A 79 25.97 11.64 4.47
N GLY A 80 26.17 10.50 5.12
CA GLY A 80 25.79 10.27 6.51
C GLY A 80 24.31 10.11 6.89
N LYS A 81 23.31 10.46 6.07
CA LYS A 81 21.89 10.32 6.51
C LYS A 81 20.82 9.94 5.45
N LEU A 82 21.07 9.85 4.15
CA LEU A 82 19.97 10.05 3.17
C LEU A 82 19.95 9.29 1.82
N ALA A 83 20.38 8.02 1.73
CA ALA A 83 19.88 7.14 0.64
C ALA A 83 18.66 6.36 1.17
N THR A 84 17.47 6.96 1.13
CA THR A 84 16.36 6.81 2.10
C THR A 84 15.94 5.37 2.47
N VAL A 85 16.58 4.86 3.54
CA VAL A 85 16.33 3.59 4.25
C VAL A 85 16.64 2.33 3.45
N TRP A 86 17.93 2.05 3.35
CA TRP A 86 18.43 0.69 3.22
C TRP A 86 18.06 -0.12 4.45
N ARG A 87 17.41 -1.26 4.23
CA ARG A 87 17.05 -2.18 5.31
C ARG A 87 16.72 -3.56 4.78
N SER A 88 16.80 -4.51 5.69
CA SER A 88 16.14 -5.80 5.50
C SER A 88 14.65 -5.63 5.82
N GLU A 89 13.78 -5.98 4.87
CA GLU A 89 12.33 -6.01 5.02
C GLU A 89 11.84 -7.47 4.90
N TRP A 90 11.29 -8.00 5.98
CA TRP A 90 10.54 -9.27 5.96
C TRP A 90 9.05 -9.00 6.09
N LYS A 91 8.23 -9.79 5.41
CA LYS A 91 6.78 -9.72 5.50
C LYS A 91 6.19 -11.09 5.75
N THR A 92 5.26 -11.17 6.67
CA THR A 92 4.43 -12.35 6.92
C THR A 92 2.97 -11.94 7.03
N LYS A 93 2.07 -12.84 6.61
CA LYS A 93 0.62 -12.65 6.68
C LYS A 93 0.09 -13.51 7.83
N LEU A 94 -0.46 -12.85 8.85
CA LEU A 94 -0.95 -13.49 10.08
C LEU A 94 -2.43 -13.26 10.28
N GLU A 95 -3.13 -14.23 10.83
CA GLU A 95 -4.47 -14.01 11.39
C GLU A 95 -4.43 -12.98 12.55
N VAL A 96 -5.57 -12.34 12.83
CA VAL A 96 -5.72 -11.34 13.91
C VAL A 96 -5.09 -11.82 15.22
N THR A 97 -5.45 -13.01 15.71
CA THR A 97 -4.98 -13.53 17.01
C THR A 97 -3.48 -13.74 17.01
N LYS A 98 -2.89 -14.30 15.95
CA LYS A 98 -1.43 -14.48 15.85
C LYS A 98 -0.69 -13.14 15.78
N SER A 99 -1.23 -12.16 15.06
CA SER A 99 -0.68 -10.80 15.04
C SER A 99 -0.80 -10.10 16.39
N ASN A 100 -1.89 -10.31 17.13
CA ASN A 100 -2.03 -9.79 18.49
C ASN A 100 -1.04 -10.46 19.45
N GLN A 101 -0.85 -11.78 19.34
CA GLN A 101 0.18 -12.52 20.10
C GLN A 101 1.59 -12.01 19.81
N TYR A 102 1.90 -11.70 18.55
CA TYR A 102 3.18 -11.08 18.20
C TYR A 102 3.38 -9.75 18.94
N VAL A 103 2.36 -8.89 18.99
CA VAL A 103 2.42 -7.61 19.70
C VAL A 103 2.50 -7.79 21.22
N LEU A 104 1.81 -8.79 21.78
CA LEU A 104 1.93 -9.17 23.18
C LEU A 104 3.38 -9.57 23.51
N ASN A 105 3.97 -10.48 22.72
CA ASN A 105 5.34 -10.93 22.91
C ASN A 105 6.36 -9.78 22.81
N LEU A 106 6.10 -8.78 21.95
CA LEU A 106 6.94 -7.58 21.89
C LEU A 106 6.83 -6.75 23.17
N ALA A 107 5.61 -6.49 23.64
CA ALA A 107 5.39 -5.73 24.87
C ALA A 107 6.06 -6.42 26.07
N GLU A 108 5.88 -7.73 26.24
CA GLU A 108 6.45 -8.49 27.35
C GLU A 108 7.98 -8.58 27.34
N LYS A 109 8.61 -8.55 26.16
CA LYS A 109 10.08 -8.68 26.04
C LYS A 109 10.84 -7.35 26.05
N PHE A 110 10.20 -6.29 25.56
CA PHE A 110 10.87 -5.01 25.31
C PHE A 110 10.32 -3.85 26.16
N LEU A 111 9.31 -4.09 26.99
CA LEU A 111 8.90 -3.17 28.05
C LEU A 111 9.25 -3.78 29.41
N THR A 112 9.43 -2.93 30.43
CA THR A 112 9.54 -3.40 31.81
C THR A 112 8.21 -4.03 32.25
N PRO A 113 8.22 -4.92 33.27
CA PRO A 113 7.00 -5.56 33.76
C PRO A 113 5.89 -4.56 34.12
N GLU A 114 6.24 -3.41 34.69
CA GLU A 114 5.30 -2.37 35.11
C GLU A 114 4.67 -1.65 33.92
N THR A 115 5.49 -1.26 32.93
CA THR A 115 5.01 -0.62 31.70
C THR A 115 4.16 -1.60 30.91
N SER A 116 4.63 -2.85 30.75
CA SER A 116 3.89 -3.92 30.07
C SER A 116 2.54 -4.17 30.72
N ALA A 117 2.49 -4.32 32.05
CA ALA A 117 1.24 -4.49 32.79
C ALA A 117 0.26 -3.34 32.56
N THR A 118 0.76 -2.10 32.53
CA THR A 118 -0.05 -0.90 32.26
C THR A 118 -0.60 -0.89 30.83
N VAL A 119 0.26 -1.16 29.84
CA VAL A 119 -0.11 -1.15 28.42
C VAL A 119 -1.09 -2.27 28.09
N LEU A 120 -0.96 -3.44 28.71
CA LEU A 120 -1.75 -4.64 28.42
C LEU A 120 -3.00 -4.78 29.30
N LYS A 121 -3.15 -3.93 30.32
CA LYS A 121 -4.23 -4.00 31.31
C LYS A 121 -5.62 -4.12 30.67
N ASP A 122 -6.38 -5.13 31.10
CA ASP A 122 -7.77 -5.38 30.69
C ASP A 122 -7.95 -5.56 29.16
N LEU A 123 -6.90 -5.94 28.42
CA LEU A 123 -7.00 -6.18 26.98
C LEU A 123 -7.21 -7.66 26.66
N ASP A 124 -8.24 -7.94 25.86
CA ASP A 124 -8.43 -9.25 25.25
C ASP A 124 -7.55 -9.40 24.00
N ILE A 125 -6.66 -10.38 24.01
CA ILE A 125 -5.77 -10.71 22.89
C ILE A 125 -6.53 -11.15 21.63
N ASN A 126 -7.78 -11.61 21.76
CA ASN A 126 -8.60 -11.97 20.60
C ASN A 126 -9.29 -10.75 19.96
N SER A 127 -9.24 -9.58 20.61
CA SER A 127 -9.86 -8.36 20.10
C SER A 127 -9.18 -7.88 18.81
N PRO A 128 -9.94 -7.59 17.73
CA PRO A 128 -9.39 -6.95 16.53
C PRO A 128 -8.77 -5.57 16.80
N SER A 129 -9.11 -4.92 17.93
CA SER A 129 -8.56 -3.62 18.33
C SER A 129 -7.29 -3.70 19.17
N PHE A 130 -6.90 -4.88 19.68
CA PHE A 130 -5.80 -5.07 20.63
C PHE A 130 -4.54 -4.29 20.24
N THR A 131 -3.96 -4.56 19.07
CA THR A 131 -2.73 -3.89 18.58
C THR A 131 -2.85 -2.37 18.55
N ARG A 132 -4.02 -1.83 18.18
CA ARG A 132 -4.24 -0.38 18.12
C ARG A 132 -4.26 0.24 19.53
N ILE A 133 -4.87 -0.46 20.49
CA ILE A 133 -4.95 0.03 21.86
C ILE A 133 -3.56 -0.01 22.51
N VAL A 134 -2.80 -1.10 22.31
CA VAL A 134 -1.40 -1.19 22.74
C VAL A 134 -0.57 -0.05 22.17
N HIS A 135 -0.65 0.19 20.85
CA HIS A 135 0.05 1.30 20.20
C HIS A 135 -0.32 2.67 20.79
N ALA A 136 -1.61 2.93 21.03
CA ALA A 136 -2.06 4.19 21.61
C ALA A 136 -1.56 4.37 23.06
N ARG A 137 -1.61 3.33 23.89
CA ARG A 137 -1.14 3.37 25.28
C ARG A 137 0.37 3.60 25.38
N ILE A 138 1.17 2.92 24.54
CA ILE A 138 2.61 3.19 24.48
C ILE A 138 2.86 4.65 24.09
N TYR A 139 2.18 5.15 23.05
CA TYR A 139 2.28 6.56 22.64
C TYR A 139 1.98 7.52 23.80
N GLU A 140 0.89 7.30 24.52
CA GLU A 140 0.49 8.15 25.64
C GLU A 140 1.54 8.19 26.76
N LEU A 141 2.10 7.03 27.13
CA LEU A 141 3.19 6.96 28.11
C LEU A 141 4.43 7.69 27.60
N GLN A 142 4.75 7.54 26.31
CA GLN A 142 5.89 8.17 25.65
C GLN A 142 5.75 9.71 25.65
N GLN A 143 4.55 10.23 25.34
CA GLN A 143 4.25 11.67 25.39
C GLN A 143 4.30 12.23 26.82
N LYS A 144 3.85 11.45 27.80
CA LYS A 144 3.89 11.83 29.22
C LYS A 144 5.27 11.62 29.86
N LYS A 145 6.26 11.14 29.11
CA LYS A 145 7.61 10.76 29.61
C LYS A 145 7.53 9.77 30.78
N MET A 146 6.56 8.85 30.71
CA MET A 146 6.30 7.81 31.70
C MET A 146 6.83 6.43 31.27
N LEU A 147 7.45 6.32 30.09
CA LEU A 147 8.23 5.13 29.75
C LEU A 147 9.50 5.09 30.61
N SER A 148 9.83 3.91 31.13
CA SER A 148 11.09 3.65 31.80
C SER A 148 12.26 3.85 30.84
N ALA A 149 13.42 4.26 31.36
CA ALA A 149 14.65 4.30 30.55
C ALA A 149 15.08 2.91 30.07
N ALA A 150 14.59 1.83 30.70
CA ALA A 150 14.79 0.45 30.29
C ALA A 150 13.73 -0.05 29.30
N ASP A 151 12.68 0.74 28.99
CA ASP A 151 11.73 0.40 27.93
C ASP A 151 12.41 0.60 26.57
N GLU A 152 12.48 -0.47 25.79
CA GLU A 152 13.11 -0.50 24.48
C GLU A 152 12.09 -0.53 23.34
N LEU A 153 10.80 -0.54 23.65
CA LEU A 153 9.71 -0.47 22.67
C LEU A 153 8.98 0.85 22.78
N GLY A 154 9.00 1.61 21.69
CA GLY A 154 8.20 2.81 21.50
C GLY A 154 7.28 2.69 20.30
N VAL A 155 6.59 3.79 20.01
CA VAL A 155 5.91 3.99 18.74
C VAL A 155 6.47 5.22 18.04
N ARG A 156 6.51 5.15 16.71
CA ARG A 156 7.09 6.19 15.87
C ARG A 156 6.06 7.23 15.44
N ASP A 157 4.89 6.74 15.05
CA ASP A 157 3.82 7.55 14.47
C ASP A 157 2.75 7.80 15.54
N SER A 158 2.25 9.04 15.63
CA SER A 158 1.13 9.34 16.53
C SER A 158 -0.11 8.53 16.15
N PRO A 159 -0.81 7.90 17.10
CA PRO A 159 -2.11 7.29 16.82
C PRO A 159 -3.10 8.37 16.35
N PRO A 160 -4.10 8.00 15.54
CA PRO A 160 -5.17 8.93 15.18
C PRO A 160 -5.95 9.36 16.45
N PRO A 161 -6.48 10.61 16.48
CA PRO A 161 -7.28 11.07 17.61
C PRO A 161 -8.56 10.24 17.77
N ALA A 162 -9.18 10.32 18.96
CA ALA A 162 -10.44 9.63 19.24
C ALA A 162 -11.51 9.99 18.20
N GLY A 163 -12.25 8.98 17.73
CA GLY A 163 -13.24 9.14 16.66
C GLY A 163 -12.67 9.10 15.23
N ALA A 164 -11.35 8.98 15.07
CA ALA A 164 -10.69 8.90 13.77
C ALA A 164 -9.90 7.60 13.56
N ARG A 165 -9.64 7.30 12.29
CA ARG A 165 -8.69 6.27 11.84
C ARG A 165 -7.87 6.82 10.69
N ASP A 166 -6.57 6.61 10.71
CA ASP A 166 -5.71 7.02 9.60
C ASP A 166 -5.43 5.83 8.67
N THR A 167 -5.64 6.04 7.38
CA THR A 167 -5.52 5.05 6.31
C THR A 167 -4.36 5.45 5.40
N THR A 168 -3.39 4.57 5.22
CA THR A 168 -2.39 4.74 4.17
C THR A 168 -3.02 4.39 2.84
N PHE A 169 -2.94 5.29 1.87
CA PHE A 169 -3.40 5.06 0.50
C PHE A 169 -2.21 5.11 -0.46
N THR A 170 -2.08 4.13 -1.34
CA THR A 170 -0.95 4.02 -2.27
C THR A 170 -1.45 3.70 -3.68
N TYR A 171 -1.12 4.55 -4.66
CA TYR A 171 -1.25 4.24 -6.09
C TYR A 171 0.00 3.53 -6.59
N TYR A 172 -0.17 2.66 -7.58
CA TYR A 172 0.89 1.87 -8.19
C TYR A 172 0.91 2.08 -9.70
N THR A 173 2.09 2.36 -10.23
CA THR A 173 2.36 2.24 -11.67
C THR A 173 2.69 0.79 -12.00
N LYS A 174 2.96 0.52 -13.29
CA LYS A 174 3.62 -0.72 -13.70
C LYS A 174 4.97 -0.90 -12.97
N PRO A 175 5.37 -2.14 -12.62
CA PRO A 175 6.70 -2.41 -12.12
C PRO A 175 7.75 -2.20 -13.22
N ILE A 176 8.95 -1.83 -12.82
CA ILE A 176 10.14 -1.79 -13.68
C ILE A 176 10.87 -3.12 -13.50
N SER A 177 11.23 -3.76 -14.61
CA SER A 177 11.88 -5.07 -14.61
C SER A 177 13.38 -4.98 -14.87
N ASN A 178 14.13 -5.99 -14.44
CA ASN A 178 15.53 -6.20 -14.84
C ASN A 178 15.63 -6.67 -16.31
N ALA A 179 16.86 -6.88 -16.80
CA ALA A 179 17.10 -7.36 -18.16
C ALA A 179 16.52 -8.75 -18.45
N GLN A 180 16.35 -9.56 -17.41
CA GLN A 180 15.76 -10.91 -17.46
C GLN A 180 14.22 -10.87 -17.44
N GLY A 181 13.63 -9.71 -17.15
CA GLY A 181 12.18 -9.49 -17.10
C GLY A 181 11.54 -9.71 -15.73
N ASP A 182 12.32 -9.84 -14.67
CA ASP A 182 11.84 -9.90 -13.28
C ASP A 182 11.60 -8.50 -12.73
N GLY A 183 10.49 -8.28 -12.01
CA GLY A 183 10.21 -7.00 -11.36
C GLY A 183 11.29 -6.62 -10.35
N LYS A 184 12.06 -5.56 -10.65
CA LYS A 184 13.20 -5.06 -9.86
C LYS A 184 12.89 -3.77 -9.10
N HIS A 185 12.02 -2.92 -9.64
CA HIS A 185 11.60 -1.68 -8.99
C HIS A 185 10.09 -1.45 -9.08
N GLN A 186 9.54 -0.75 -8.11
CA GLN A 186 8.14 -0.35 -8.08
C GLN A 186 8.02 1.13 -7.75
N VAL A 187 7.50 1.92 -8.70
CA VAL A 187 7.10 3.30 -8.46
C VAL A 187 5.71 3.33 -7.80
N ARG A 188 5.58 4.15 -6.76
CA ARG A 188 4.37 4.23 -5.91
C ARG A 188 4.11 5.68 -5.54
N ILE A 189 2.83 6.04 -5.40
CA ILE A 189 2.43 7.36 -4.92
C ILE A 189 1.60 7.19 -3.67
N ARG A 190 2.15 7.57 -2.52
CA ARG A 190 1.60 7.27 -1.20
C ARG A 190 1.18 8.53 -0.46
N THR A 191 0.03 8.48 0.20
CA THR A 191 -0.43 9.52 1.13
C THR A 191 -1.24 8.90 2.26
N TYR A 192 -1.75 9.73 3.16
CA TYR A 192 -2.50 9.34 4.34
C TYR A 192 -3.84 10.06 4.38
N LEU A 193 -4.89 9.28 4.52
CA LEU A 193 -6.25 9.77 4.75
C LEU A 193 -6.60 9.59 6.22
N ARG A 194 -7.55 10.39 6.67
CA ARG A 194 -8.21 10.32 7.97
C ARG A 194 -9.69 10.07 7.75
N GLU A 195 -10.19 8.97 8.29
CA GLU A 195 -11.59 8.58 8.29
C GLU A 195 -12.19 8.93 9.65
N ILE A 196 -13.24 9.74 9.65
CA ILE A 196 -13.83 10.31 10.86
C ILE A 196 -15.23 9.73 11.03
N LYS A 197 -15.44 9.04 12.15
CA LYS A 197 -16.77 8.57 12.55
C LYS A 197 -17.35 9.54 13.56
N TYR A 198 -18.36 10.31 13.12
CA TYR A 198 -18.96 11.42 13.87
C TYR A 198 -19.31 11.06 15.31
N SER A 199 -20.04 9.95 15.49
CA SER A 199 -20.50 9.48 16.80
C SER A 199 -19.41 8.95 17.71
N ALA A 200 -18.21 8.69 17.19
CA ALA A 200 -17.08 8.18 17.94
C ALA A 200 -16.13 9.29 18.43
N ILE A 201 -16.31 10.54 17.99
CA ILE A 201 -15.62 11.70 18.58
C ILE A 201 -16.24 11.94 19.96
N PRO A 202 -15.48 12.04 21.07
CA PRO A 202 -16.05 12.42 22.36
C PRO A 202 -16.60 13.85 22.35
N VAL A 203 -17.61 14.14 23.17
CA VAL A 203 -18.14 15.52 23.29
C VAL A 203 -17.04 16.45 23.84
N GLY A 204 -16.87 17.61 23.22
CA GLY A 204 -15.80 18.57 23.51
C GLY A 204 -14.50 18.31 22.75
N GLU A 205 -14.30 17.11 22.22
CA GLU A 205 -13.08 16.74 21.49
C GLU A 205 -13.15 17.12 20.01
N SER A 206 -11.96 17.29 19.42
CA SER A 206 -11.81 17.73 18.04
C SER A 206 -10.97 16.78 17.19
N VAL A 207 -11.36 16.62 15.94
CA VAL A 207 -10.61 15.90 14.92
C VAL A 207 -10.29 16.85 13.77
N GLN A 208 -9.02 16.90 13.39
CA GLN A 208 -8.53 17.74 12.30
C GLN A 208 -8.08 16.92 11.09
N GLY A 209 -8.27 17.46 9.90
CA GLY A 209 -7.75 16.94 8.64
C GLY A 209 -7.76 18.02 7.55
N PHE A 210 -7.35 17.67 6.34
CA PHE A 210 -7.32 18.59 5.21
C PHE A 210 -8.25 18.12 4.10
N ASN A 211 -9.02 19.02 3.50
CA ASN A 211 -9.86 18.66 2.37
C ASN A 211 -9.03 18.54 1.07
N VAL A 212 -9.69 18.20 -0.04
CA VAL A 212 -9.06 18.01 -1.36
C VAL A 212 -8.43 19.27 -1.93
N TYR A 213 -8.75 20.44 -1.38
CA TYR A 213 -8.20 21.74 -1.75
C TYR A 213 -7.06 22.18 -0.82
N GLY A 214 -6.66 21.34 0.14
CA GLY A 214 -5.60 21.66 1.10
C GLY A 214 -6.05 22.59 2.23
N LYS A 215 -7.36 22.84 2.40
CA LYS A 215 -7.87 23.61 3.54
C LYS A 215 -7.98 22.73 4.77
N LEU A 216 -7.59 23.27 5.93
CA LEU A 216 -7.80 22.65 7.23
C LEU A 216 -9.31 22.56 7.50
N VAL A 217 -9.73 21.41 7.98
CA VAL A 217 -11.08 21.13 8.47
C VAL A 217 -10.95 20.62 9.90
N THR A 218 -11.60 21.31 10.83
CA THR A 218 -11.70 20.91 12.24
C THR A 218 -13.14 20.54 12.54
N LEU A 219 -13.36 19.31 13.00
CA LEU A 219 -14.65 18.82 13.47
C LEU A 219 -14.61 18.68 14.99
N THR A 220 -15.41 19.47 15.70
CA THR A 220 -15.56 19.39 17.15
C THR A 220 -16.95 18.87 17.49
N ARG A 221 -17.06 17.82 18.30
CA ARG A 221 -18.39 17.34 18.73
C ARG A 221 -18.91 18.23 19.84
N VAL A 222 -19.99 18.95 19.59
CA VAL A 222 -20.56 19.92 20.54
C VAL A 222 -21.70 19.32 21.37
N SER A 223 -22.38 18.28 20.87
CA SER A 223 -23.45 17.56 21.58
C SER A 223 -23.47 16.09 21.21
N ALA A 224 -24.46 15.34 21.73
CA ALA A 224 -24.66 13.93 21.39
C ALA A 224 -24.88 13.70 19.88
N ASP A 225 -25.42 14.69 19.17
CA ASP A 225 -25.93 14.58 17.80
C ASP A 225 -25.47 15.71 16.86
N ALA A 226 -24.61 16.63 17.32
CA ALA A 226 -24.13 17.74 16.52
C ALA A 226 -22.60 17.90 16.52
N LEU A 227 -22.09 18.37 15.38
CA LEU A 227 -20.69 18.69 15.13
C LEU A 227 -20.57 20.14 14.68
N LYS A 228 -19.57 20.83 15.22
CA LYS A 228 -19.09 22.10 14.69
C LYS A 228 -17.99 21.83 13.68
N MET A 229 -18.19 22.24 12.43
CA MET A 229 -17.18 22.18 11.38
C MET A 229 -16.61 23.58 11.12
N VAL A 230 -15.31 23.72 11.32
CA VAL A 230 -14.54 24.92 10.98
C VAL A 230 -13.65 24.60 9.79
N THR A 231 -13.69 25.42 8.74
CA THR A 231 -12.79 25.29 7.59
C THR A 231 -11.99 26.56 7.34
N GLY A 232 -10.76 26.41 6.87
CA GLY A 232 -9.88 27.53 6.55
C GLY A 232 -8.41 27.12 6.42
N THR A 233 -7.51 28.02 6.77
CA THR A 233 -6.07 27.73 6.89
C THR A 233 -5.69 27.60 8.37
N ASP A 234 -4.47 27.13 8.66
CA ASP A 234 -3.96 27.00 10.04
C ASP A 234 -4.05 28.33 10.86
N LYS A 235 -4.23 29.48 10.20
CA LYS A 235 -4.29 30.82 10.83
C LYS A 235 -5.58 31.60 10.58
N ILE A 236 -6.45 31.17 9.68
CA ILE A 236 -7.62 31.95 9.23
C ILE A 236 -8.82 31.03 9.13
N THR A 237 -9.88 31.34 9.88
CA THR A 237 -11.20 30.72 9.71
C THR A 237 -11.90 31.33 8.51
N GLU A 238 -12.30 30.50 7.56
CA GLU A 238 -13.07 30.92 6.39
C GLU A 238 -14.56 30.60 6.54
N SER A 239 -14.89 29.49 7.21
CA SER A 239 -16.27 29.12 7.49
C SER A 239 -16.38 28.40 8.83
N GLU A 240 -17.46 28.65 9.56
CA GLU A 240 -17.83 27.91 10.76
C GLU A 240 -19.33 27.61 10.72
N GLN A 241 -19.69 26.33 10.83
CA GLN A 241 -21.08 25.88 10.78
C GLN A 241 -21.29 24.72 11.74
N VAL A 242 -22.49 24.64 12.33
CA VAL A 242 -22.91 23.50 13.16
C VAL A 242 -23.86 22.64 12.35
N PHE A 243 -23.58 21.34 12.33
CA PHE A 243 -24.36 20.35 11.61
C PHE A 243 -24.86 19.27 12.57
N THR A 244 -26.08 18.80 12.36
CA THR A 244 -26.51 17.52 12.95
C THR A 244 -25.77 16.36 12.29
N PHE A 245 -25.71 15.21 12.95
CA PHE A 245 -25.13 14.00 12.36
C PHE A 245 -25.85 13.57 11.07
N GLU A 246 -27.16 13.81 10.98
CA GLU A 246 -27.94 13.55 9.77
C GLU A 246 -27.47 14.44 8.61
N GLN A 247 -27.29 15.75 8.85
CA GLN A 247 -26.77 16.67 7.85
C GLN A 247 -25.35 16.28 7.42
N MET A 248 -24.48 15.95 8.38
CA MET A 248 -23.14 15.44 8.08
C MET A 248 -23.18 14.18 7.22
N THR A 249 -24.07 13.25 7.55
CA THR A 249 -24.23 11.98 6.82
C THR A 249 -24.73 12.21 5.40
N LEU A 250 -25.70 13.12 5.23
CA LEU A 250 -26.24 13.47 3.93
C LEU A 250 -25.18 14.12 3.02
N GLN A 251 -24.34 15.00 3.59
CA GLN A 251 -23.34 15.76 2.83
C GLN A 251 -22.03 15.00 2.60
N HIS A 252 -21.60 14.17 3.55
CA HIS A 252 -20.26 13.59 3.59
C HIS A 252 -20.25 12.06 3.74
N GLY A 253 -21.42 11.43 3.84
CA GLY A 253 -21.58 10.01 4.08
C GLY A 253 -21.44 9.63 5.55
N GLN A 254 -21.57 8.34 5.86
CA GLN A 254 -21.49 7.81 7.25
C GLN A 254 -20.15 8.10 7.95
N THR A 255 -19.10 8.33 7.18
CA THR A 255 -17.77 8.69 7.66
C THR A 255 -17.18 9.73 6.73
N MET A 256 -16.73 10.86 7.27
CA MET A 256 -15.99 11.85 6.47
C MET A 256 -14.57 11.35 6.22
N ARG A 257 -14.06 11.55 5.00
CA ARG A 257 -12.65 11.30 4.67
C ARG A 257 -11.95 12.61 4.35
N LEU A 258 -10.81 12.82 4.98
CA LEU A 258 -9.93 13.96 4.79
C LEU A 258 -8.50 13.45 4.57
N PHE A 259 -7.59 14.27 4.08
CA PHE A 259 -6.16 14.01 4.21
C PHE A 259 -5.76 14.18 5.68
N ALA A 260 -4.98 13.25 6.22
CA ALA A 260 -4.47 13.38 7.58
C ALA A 260 -3.47 14.54 7.67
N PRO A 261 -3.23 15.14 8.86
CA PRO A 261 -2.25 16.22 8.99
C PRO A 261 -0.82 15.88 8.55
N HIS A 262 -0.43 14.60 8.63
CA HIS A 262 0.84 14.08 8.12
C HIS A 262 0.75 13.56 6.66
N GLY A 263 -0.43 13.65 6.03
CA GLY A 263 -0.72 13.30 4.64
C GLY A 263 -0.94 14.50 3.72
N ARG A 264 -0.50 15.72 4.12
CA ARG A 264 -0.65 16.95 3.32
C ARG A 264 0.05 16.91 1.96
N SER A 265 1.01 16.00 1.80
CA SER A 265 1.70 15.71 0.54
C SER A 265 1.59 14.23 0.19
N PHE A 266 1.90 13.94 -1.06
CA PHE A 266 2.15 12.59 -1.55
C PHE A 266 3.65 12.32 -1.55
N LYS A 267 4.04 11.09 -1.24
CA LYS A 267 5.39 10.60 -1.49
C LYS A 267 5.39 9.85 -2.81
N LEU A 268 6.17 10.33 -3.78
CA LEU A 268 6.51 9.57 -4.97
C LEU A 268 7.75 8.74 -4.65
N GLU A 269 7.56 7.43 -4.50
CA GLU A 269 8.55 6.49 -4.00
C GLU A 269 8.98 5.51 -5.11
N ILE A 270 10.29 5.32 -5.31
CA ILE A 270 10.85 4.17 -6.02
C ILE A 270 11.31 3.18 -4.97
N LYS A 271 10.63 2.02 -4.89
CA LYS A 271 11.09 0.89 -4.06
C LYS A 271 11.84 -0.09 -4.93
N SER A 272 13.06 -0.43 -4.54
CA SER A 272 13.95 -1.34 -5.25
C SER A 272 14.31 -2.52 -4.37
N ALA A 273 14.28 -3.73 -4.94
CA ALA A 273 14.65 -4.95 -4.24
C ALA A 273 16.03 -5.34 -4.72
N LEU A 274 16.96 -5.47 -3.79
CA LEU A 274 18.35 -5.78 -4.08
C LEU A 274 18.52 -7.30 -4.19
N ASP A 275 19.59 -7.72 -4.85
CA ASP A 275 19.91 -9.14 -5.01
C ASP A 275 20.81 -9.72 -3.91
N ASP A 276 21.15 -8.90 -2.91
CA ASP A 276 21.91 -9.31 -1.73
C ASP A 276 21.15 -10.34 -0.87
N VAL A 277 21.91 -11.27 -0.30
CA VAL A 277 21.40 -12.42 0.47
C VAL A 277 21.77 -12.29 1.95
N ILE A 278 20.77 -12.47 2.81
CA ILE A 278 20.95 -12.66 4.24
C ILE A 278 21.25 -14.14 4.49
N ALA A 279 22.42 -14.45 5.05
CA ALA A 279 22.74 -15.81 5.49
C ALA A 279 22.13 -16.08 6.87
N GLY A 280 21.51 -17.24 7.07
CA GLY A 280 20.86 -17.57 8.34
C GLY A 280 20.97 -19.05 8.69
N LYS A 281 22.03 -19.45 9.39
CA LYS A 281 22.13 -20.81 9.95
C LYS A 281 21.17 -21.03 11.13
N ASN A 282 20.93 -19.99 11.94
CA ASN A 282 20.10 -20.06 13.16
C ASN A 282 18.68 -19.51 12.98
N LEU A 283 18.41 -18.79 11.89
CA LEU A 283 17.11 -18.20 11.55
C LEU A 283 16.84 -18.42 10.05
N PRO A 284 16.78 -19.68 9.58
CA PRO A 284 16.74 -20.00 8.15
C PRO A 284 15.52 -19.43 7.42
N LEU A 285 14.40 -19.23 8.13
CA LEU A 285 13.20 -18.63 7.55
C LEU A 285 13.31 -17.10 7.33
N LEU A 286 14.36 -16.47 7.86
CA LEU A 286 14.68 -15.06 7.62
C LEU A 286 15.89 -14.88 6.67
N ALA A 287 16.45 -15.98 6.18
CA ALA A 287 17.52 -15.97 5.19
C ALA A 287 16.95 -15.70 3.78
N GLY A 288 17.74 -15.08 2.91
CA GLY A 288 17.34 -14.79 1.52
C GLY A 288 17.43 -13.33 1.14
N LYS A 289 16.77 -12.97 0.02
CA LYS A 289 16.86 -11.65 -0.62
C LYS A 289 15.83 -10.66 -0.06
N HIS A 290 16.11 -10.13 1.13
CA HIS A 290 15.20 -9.22 1.86
C HIS A 290 15.66 -7.76 1.85
N MET A 291 16.76 -7.47 1.16
CA MET A 291 17.33 -6.14 1.11
C MET A 291 16.54 -5.24 0.17
N VAL A 292 16.14 -4.07 0.68
CA VAL A 292 15.42 -3.07 -0.11
C VAL A 292 16.06 -1.70 0.02
N GLN A 293 15.92 -0.92 -1.05
CA GLN A 293 16.24 0.50 -1.09
C GLN A 293 14.97 1.29 -1.45
N LYS A 294 14.81 2.48 -0.85
CA LYS A 294 13.72 3.39 -1.21
C LYS A 294 14.28 4.77 -1.52
N LEU A 295 13.75 5.38 -2.57
CA LEU A 295 14.01 6.77 -2.95
C LEU A 295 12.67 7.48 -2.98
N ASP A 296 12.56 8.69 -2.41
CA ASP A 296 11.28 9.40 -2.37
C ASP A 296 11.40 10.91 -2.49
N VAL A 297 10.45 11.53 -3.20
CA VAL A 297 10.24 12.97 -3.20
C VAL A 297 8.81 13.30 -2.78
N SER A 298 8.63 14.45 -2.14
CA SER A 298 7.30 14.91 -1.73
C SER A 298 6.67 15.76 -2.82
N LEU A 299 5.43 15.43 -3.18
CA LEU A 299 4.62 16.10 -4.19
C LEU A 299 3.34 16.64 -3.56
N SER A 300 2.87 17.78 -4.06
CA SER A 300 1.54 18.31 -3.76
C SER A 300 0.45 17.57 -4.56
N ILE A 301 -0.81 17.71 -4.13
CA ILE A 301 -1.98 17.12 -4.82
C ILE A 301 -2.03 17.54 -6.31
N PRO A 302 -1.87 18.84 -6.67
CA PRO A 302 -1.88 19.25 -8.07
C PRO A 302 -0.73 18.65 -8.89
N GLN A 303 0.47 18.54 -8.31
CA GLN A 303 1.62 17.94 -8.99
C GLN A 303 1.38 16.47 -9.33
N VAL A 304 0.80 15.69 -8.39
CA VAL A 304 0.40 14.30 -8.65
C VAL A 304 -0.68 14.24 -9.72
N ALA A 305 -1.71 15.09 -9.62
CA ALA A 305 -2.80 15.11 -10.60
C ALA A 305 -2.31 15.41 -12.02
N ILE A 306 -1.34 16.33 -12.18
CA ILE A 306 -0.75 16.71 -13.47
C ILE A 306 0.19 15.63 -14.00
N LEU A 307 1.14 15.18 -13.17
CA LEU A 307 2.15 14.19 -13.60
C LEU A 307 1.47 12.92 -14.12
N PHE A 308 0.47 12.42 -13.38
CA PHE A 308 -0.24 11.20 -13.70
C PHE A 308 -1.54 11.41 -14.48
N ALA A 309 -1.83 12.62 -15.00
CA ALA A 309 -3.06 12.85 -15.78
C ALA A 309 -3.13 11.93 -17.01
N PRO A 310 -4.33 11.39 -17.35
CA PRO A 310 -4.47 10.45 -18.44
C PRO A 310 -4.13 11.10 -19.79
N LEU A 311 -3.31 10.43 -20.60
CA LEU A 311 -2.90 10.89 -21.95
C LEU A 311 -3.77 10.27 -23.05
N LYS A 312 -5.10 10.33 -22.84
CA LYS A 312 -6.08 9.81 -23.80
C LYS A 312 -5.96 10.58 -25.13
N ASN A 313 -6.13 9.87 -26.24
CA ASN A 313 -6.14 10.43 -27.61
C ASN A 313 -4.80 10.93 -28.17
N LEU A 314 -3.68 10.76 -27.45
CA LEU A 314 -2.36 11.02 -28.00
C LEU A 314 -1.77 9.79 -28.68
N THR A 315 -1.02 10.00 -29.77
CA THR A 315 -0.18 8.96 -30.39
C THR A 315 0.95 8.55 -29.43
N PRO A 316 1.59 7.38 -29.61
CA PRO A 316 2.74 7.00 -28.78
C PRO A 316 3.84 8.06 -28.69
N LYS A 317 4.15 8.74 -29.81
CA LYS A 317 5.10 9.86 -29.84
C LYS A 317 4.60 11.09 -29.06
N GLY A 318 3.30 11.39 -29.16
CA GLY A 318 2.68 12.46 -28.38
C GLY A 318 2.69 12.17 -26.88
N LYS A 319 2.40 10.91 -26.49
CA LYS A 319 2.45 10.45 -25.09
C LYS A 319 3.85 10.57 -24.50
N LEU A 320 4.86 10.18 -25.27
CA LEU A 320 6.27 10.31 -24.88
C LEU A 320 6.63 11.78 -24.64
N SER A 321 6.39 12.64 -25.62
CA SER A 321 6.69 14.07 -25.55
C SER A 321 6.01 14.74 -24.34
N GLU A 322 4.72 14.50 -24.14
CA GLU A 322 3.96 15.08 -23.04
C GLU A 322 4.40 14.55 -21.67
N SER A 323 4.68 13.25 -21.55
CA SER A 323 5.17 12.65 -20.30
C SER A 323 6.55 13.19 -19.91
N THR A 324 7.47 13.25 -20.87
CA THR A 324 8.80 13.84 -20.68
C THR A 324 8.69 15.31 -20.25
N ARG A 325 7.85 16.10 -20.94
CA ARG A 325 7.60 17.50 -20.58
C ARG A 325 7.08 17.66 -19.15
N ARG A 326 6.16 16.80 -18.70
CA ARG A 326 5.64 16.83 -17.32
C ARG A 326 6.71 16.52 -16.29
N ILE A 327 7.56 15.53 -16.56
CA ILE A 327 8.67 15.16 -15.66
C ILE A 327 9.68 16.30 -15.56
N GLU A 328 10.11 16.89 -16.69
CA GLU A 328 11.06 18.00 -16.69
C GLU A 328 10.51 19.26 -16.02
N ASN A 329 9.24 19.59 -16.26
CA ASN A 329 8.59 20.70 -15.57
C ASN A 329 8.54 20.48 -14.05
N LEU A 330 8.22 19.26 -13.62
CA LEU A 330 8.22 18.91 -12.20
C LEU A 330 9.64 18.96 -11.61
N LYS A 331 10.65 18.48 -12.35
CA LYS A 331 12.06 18.56 -11.96
C LYS A 331 12.47 20.00 -11.71
N ALA A 332 12.24 20.89 -12.67
CA ALA A 332 12.56 22.30 -12.56
C ALA A 332 11.85 22.97 -11.37
N GLU A 333 10.57 22.68 -11.17
CA GLU A 333 9.80 23.20 -10.05
C GLU A 333 10.37 22.74 -8.69
N LEU A 334 10.63 21.45 -8.53
CA LEU A 334 11.15 20.88 -7.28
C LEU A 334 12.58 21.35 -6.98
N LEU A 335 13.45 21.45 -7.99
CA LEU A 335 14.81 21.96 -7.84
C LEU A 335 14.82 23.44 -7.45
N THR A 336 13.84 24.21 -7.89
CA THR A 336 13.68 25.62 -7.47
C THR A 336 13.18 25.71 -6.04
N LYS A 337 12.23 24.87 -5.63
CA LYS A 337 11.61 24.92 -4.29
C LYS A 337 12.46 24.30 -3.19
N THR A 338 13.22 23.26 -3.51
CA THR A 338 13.99 22.44 -2.56
C THR A 338 15.37 22.10 -3.13
N PRO A 339 16.22 23.11 -3.42
CA PRO A 339 17.53 22.91 -4.05
C PRO A 339 18.46 22.01 -3.21
N GLU A 340 18.30 21.97 -1.89
CA GLU A 340 19.03 21.08 -0.98
C GLU A 340 18.73 19.58 -1.21
N ASN A 341 17.61 19.26 -1.88
CA ASN A 341 17.25 17.89 -2.26
C ASN A 341 17.60 17.54 -3.72
N LYS A 342 18.44 18.36 -4.39
CA LYS A 342 18.76 18.24 -5.82
C LYS A 342 19.05 16.81 -6.27
N ALA A 343 20.06 16.16 -5.68
CA ALA A 343 20.47 14.81 -6.07
C ALA A 343 19.32 13.78 -5.96
N ARG A 344 18.45 13.93 -4.95
CA ARG A 344 17.30 13.03 -4.79
C ARG A 344 16.23 13.28 -5.83
N ILE A 345 15.95 14.55 -6.13
CA ILE A 345 14.99 14.95 -7.16
C ILE A 345 15.46 14.44 -8.53
N GLU A 346 16.75 14.61 -8.84
CA GLU A 346 17.38 14.10 -10.06
C GLU A 346 17.24 12.59 -10.16
N ALA A 347 17.70 11.83 -9.16
CA ALA A 347 17.62 10.37 -9.19
C ALA A 347 16.19 9.83 -9.35
N VAL A 348 15.21 10.38 -8.63
CA VAL A 348 13.81 9.91 -8.74
C VAL A 348 13.23 10.23 -10.11
N LEU A 349 13.41 11.45 -10.62
CA LEU A 349 12.78 11.87 -11.86
C LEU A 349 13.50 11.33 -13.10
N GLU A 350 14.79 11.04 -13.03
CA GLU A 350 15.53 10.39 -14.13
C GLU A 350 15.10 8.94 -14.32
N VAL A 351 14.87 8.20 -13.23
CA VAL A 351 14.26 6.86 -13.30
C VAL A 351 12.88 6.90 -13.99
N LEU A 352 12.07 7.94 -13.73
CA LEU A 352 10.79 8.11 -14.43
C LEU A 352 10.97 8.47 -15.90
N SER A 353 11.90 9.37 -16.21
CA SER A 353 12.18 9.79 -17.59
C SER A 353 12.61 8.62 -18.45
N GLU A 354 13.48 7.76 -17.92
CA GLU A 354 13.89 6.56 -18.64
C GLU A 354 12.73 5.58 -18.80
N ALA A 355 11.98 5.31 -17.73
CA ALA A 355 10.81 4.43 -17.78
C ALA A 355 9.80 4.87 -18.86
N VAL A 356 9.56 6.17 -18.96
CA VAL A 356 8.71 6.78 -19.99
C VAL A 356 9.32 6.66 -21.39
N SER A 357 10.63 6.81 -21.54
CA SER A 357 11.31 6.66 -22.83
C SER A 357 11.16 5.25 -23.42
N LYS A 358 11.11 4.24 -22.55
CA LYS A 358 10.94 2.83 -22.91
C LYS A 358 9.47 2.47 -23.09
N ASN A 359 8.60 3.05 -22.27
CA ASN A 359 7.16 2.88 -22.36
C ASN A 359 6.44 4.21 -22.11
N PRO A 360 5.93 4.87 -23.17
CA PRO A 360 5.21 6.14 -23.05
C PRO A 360 3.94 6.09 -22.16
N GLU A 361 3.47 4.90 -21.78
CA GLU A 361 2.34 4.69 -20.86
C GLU A 361 2.78 4.32 -19.44
N PHE A 362 4.07 4.41 -19.10
CA PHE A 362 4.57 4.02 -17.78
C PHE A 362 3.88 4.74 -16.61
N LEU A 363 3.56 6.02 -16.78
CA LEU A 363 2.87 6.84 -15.77
C LEU A 363 1.38 6.51 -15.64
N VAL A 364 0.89 5.44 -16.27
CA VAL A 364 -0.47 4.93 -16.01
C VAL A 364 -0.50 4.21 -14.67
N ILE A 365 -1.53 4.50 -13.88
CA ILE A 365 -1.83 3.87 -12.60
C ILE A 365 -2.62 2.59 -12.88
N GLU A 366 -2.04 1.47 -12.45
CA GLU A 366 -2.60 0.12 -12.62
C GLU A 366 -3.58 -0.24 -11.50
N GLY A 367 -3.38 0.35 -10.32
CA GLY A 367 -4.20 0.05 -9.15
C GLY A 367 -3.85 0.89 -7.95
N ALA A 368 -4.61 0.69 -6.87
CA ALA A 368 -4.33 1.30 -5.57
C ALA A 368 -4.60 0.33 -4.42
N THR A 369 -3.93 0.57 -3.29
CA THR A 369 -4.27 -0.09 -2.02
C THR A 369 -4.55 0.93 -0.93
N ALA A 370 -5.50 0.63 -0.06
CA ALA A 370 -5.72 1.32 1.19
C ALA A 370 -5.54 0.36 2.37
N TYR A 371 -4.92 0.79 3.47
CA TYR A 371 -4.76 -0.03 4.68
C TYR A 371 -4.48 0.83 5.91
N HIS A 372 -4.80 0.31 7.08
CA HIS A 372 -4.42 0.93 8.36
C HIS A 372 -3.10 0.36 8.86
N ARG A 373 -2.14 1.21 9.22
CA ARG A 373 -0.83 0.80 9.72
C ARG A 373 -0.67 1.18 11.19
N THR A 374 -0.12 0.28 11.98
CA THR A 374 0.49 0.58 13.29
C THR A 374 1.99 0.30 13.21
N ALA A 375 2.81 1.17 13.79
CA ALA A 375 4.25 1.07 13.73
C ALA A 375 4.86 1.11 15.15
N PHE A 376 5.53 0.03 15.53
CA PHE A 376 6.36 -0.02 16.72
C PHE A 376 7.82 0.14 16.32
N GLU A 377 8.60 0.81 17.15
CA GLU A 377 10.01 1.09 16.89
C GLU A 377 10.80 0.90 18.18
N THR A 378 11.99 0.30 18.08
CA THR A 378 12.91 0.20 19.19
C THR A 378 13.80 1.43 19.29
N THR A 379 14.41 1.66 20.45
CA THR A 379 15.40 2.74 20.66
C THR A 379 16.58 2.66 19.68
N THR A 380 16.87 1.46 19.18
CA THR A 380 17.94 1.15 18.22
C THR A 380 17.52 1.28 16.75
N GLY A 381 16.28 1.67 16.46
CA GLY A 381 15.78 1.92 15.10
C GLY A 381 15.24 0.69 14.38
N LEU A 382 15.02 -0.43 15.08
CA LEU A 382 14.28 -1.56 14.54
C LEU A 382 12.80 -1.20 14.48
N GLN A 383 12.16 -1.45 13.35
CA GLN A 383 10.76 -1.11 13.16
C GLN A 383 9.96 -2.36 12.82
N THR A 384 8.81 -2.53 13.46
CA THR A 384 7.80 -3.48 12.98
C THR A 384 6.50 -2.76 12.68
N THR A 385 5.87 -3.11 11.56
CA THR A 385 4.61 -2.52 11.13
C THR A 385 3.56 -3.60 10.93
N ILE A 386 2.35 -3.34 11.41
CA ILE A 386 1.20 -4.21 11.24
C ILE A 386 0.18 -3.47 10.38
N ASP A 387 0.00 -3.94 9.14
CA ASP A 387 -0.96 -3.42 8.18
C ASP A 387 -2.25 -4.24 8.27
N ARG A 388 -3.37 -3.54 8.38
CA ARG A 388 -4.72 -4.07 8.68
C ARG A 388 -5.73 -3.53 7.69
N ASP A 389 -6.87 -4.22 7.57
CA ASP A 389 -8.02 -3.82 6.76
C ASP A 389 -7.60 -3.45 5.33
N GLN A 390 -6.76 -4.29 4.71
CA GLN A 390 -6.23 -4.00 3.39
C GLN A 390 -7.31 -4.12 2.31
N GLY A 391 -7.44 -3.06 1.53
CA GLY A 391 -8.30 -3.01 0.37
C GLY A 391 -7.52 -2.77 -0.91
N ILE A 392 -7.84 -3.54 -1.96
CA ILE A 392 -7.31 -3.34 -3.30
C ILE A 392 -8.39 -2.68 -4.17
N TYR A 393 -8.02 -1.65 -4.92
CA TYR A 393 -8.89 -0.94 -5.84
C TYR A 393 -8.31 -1.03 -7.26
N LEU A 394 -9.14 -1.44 -8.22
CA LEU A 394 -8.74 -1.69 -9.61
C LEU A 394 -9.69 -1.00 -10.59
N GLY A 395 -9.14 -0.44 -11.68
CA GLY A 395 -9.92 0.33 -12.65
C GLY A 395 -10.34 1.71 -12.11
N ASP A 396 -11.10 2.47 -12.89
CA ASP A 396 -11.73 3.75 -12.51
C ASP A 396 -10.86 4.77 -11.71
N MET A 397 -9.54 4.75 -11.89
CA MET A 397 -8.58 5.65 -11.22
C MET A 397 -8.61 7.08 -11.79
N TYR A 398 -9.22 7.24 -12.96
CA TYR A 398 -9.12 8.44 -13.77
C TYR A 398 -10.48 9.09 -13.99
N GLY A 399 -10.51 10.42 -13.91
CA GLY A 399 -11.56 11.20 -14.55
C GLY A 399 -11.28 11.33 -16.06
N ASN A 400 -11.94 12.31 -16.70
CA ASN A 400 -11.67 12.63 -18.09
C ASN A 400 -10.22 13.12 -18.29
N ASN A 401 -9.79 14.06 -17.46
CA ASN A 401 -8.53 14.80 -17.64
C ASN A 401 -7.58 14.78 -16.42
N PHE A 402 -7.87 13.98 -15.38
CA PHE A 402 -7.07 13.96 -14.16
C PHE A 402 -7.05 12.57 -13.51
N LEU A 403 -5.99 12.29 -12.73
CA LEU A 403 -5.98 11.19 -11.77
C LEU A 403 -6.89 11.56 -10.59
N LYS A 404 -7.88 10.72 -10.28
CA LYS A 404 -8.76 10.95 -9.13
C LYS A 404 -7.91 10.96 -7.86
N ASN A 405 -8.24 11.80 -6.89
CA ASN A 405 -7.59 11.73 -5.58
C ASN A 405 -8.07 10.49 -4.80
N PRO A 406 -7.38 10.13 -3.70
CA PRO A 406 -7.71 8.93 -2.94
C PRO A 406 -9.14 8.89 -2.38
N ILE A 407 -9.69 10.04 -1.96
CA ILE A 407 -11.05 10.11 -1.41
C ILE A 407 -12.07 9.72 -2.49
N TYR A 408 -11.95 10.31 -3.69
CA TYR A 408 -12.82 9.96 -4.81
C TYR A 408 -12.61 8.53 -5.30
N THR A 409 -11.36 8.05 -5.27
CA THR A 409 -11.04 6.67 -5.68
C THR A 409 -11.75 5.67 -4.77
N ILE A 410 -11.67 5.83 -3.45
CA ILE A 410 -12.35 4.95 -2.50
C ILE A 410 -13.88 4.99 -2.67
N GLN A 411 -14.45 6.15 -3.00
CA GLN A 411 -15.90 6.32 -3.15
C GLN A 411 -16.45 5.71 -4.45
N THR A 412 -15.71 5.78 -5.54
CA THR A 412 -16.21 5.44 -6.88
C THR A 412 -15.76 4.06 -7.37
N ASN A 413 -14.72 3.51 -6.75
CA ASN A 413 -14.10 2.26 -7.18
C ASN A 413 -14.59 1.06 -6.36
N ARG A 414 -14.71 -0.09 -7.01
CA ARG A 414 -15.04 -1.34 -6.34
C ARG A 414 -13.83 -1.84 -5.54
N LEU A 415 -14.06 -2.06 -4.25
CA LEU A 415 -13.11 -2.74 -3.37
C LEU A 415 -13.02 -4.23 -3.73
N ILE A 416 -11.81 -4.72 -3.98
CA ILE A 416 -11.47 -6.13 -4.04
C ILE A 416 -10.86 -6.51 -2.69
N ILE A 417 -11.55 -7.40 -1.99
CA ILE A 417 -11.14 -7.91 -0.69
C ILE A 417 -10.14 -9.04 -0.93
N THR A 418 -8.92 -8.94 -0.39
CA THR A 418 -7.99 -10.07 -0.38
C THR A 418 -8.60 -11.18 0.48
N LYS A 419 -8.48 -12.44 0.05
CA LYS A 419 -9.30 -13.58 0.54
C LYS A 419 -9.26 -13.88 2.05
N ALA A 420 -8.49 -13.15 2.85
CA ALA A 420 -8.49 -13.24 4.30
C ALA A 420 -8.86 -11.87 4.91
N LYS A 421 -10.16 -11.67 5.16
CA LYS A 421 -10.72 -10.46 5.79
C LYS A 421 -10.07 -10.11 7.13
N ASP A 422 -9.47 -11.11 7.80
CA ASP A 422 -8.83 -10.99 9.11
C ASP A 422 -7.31 -11.22 9.06
N ALA A 423 -6.71 -11.27 7.86
CA ALA A 423 -5.26 -11.33 7.75
C ALA A 423 -4.62 -9.95 7.87
N ARG A 424 -3.58 -9.87 8.69
CA ARG A 424 -2.73 -8.71 8.89
C ARG A 424 -1.36 -8.98 8.30
N HIS A 425 -0.79 -8.00 7.61
CA HIS A 425 0.59 -8.09 7.16
C HIS A 425 1.49 -7.52 8.25
N VAL A 426 2.33 -8.37 8.82
CA VAL A 426 3.35 -7.99 9.79
C VAL A 426 4.68 -7.91 9.06
N GLU A 427 5.24 -6.72 9.05
CA GLU A 427 6.52 -6.42 8.43
C GLU A 427 7.55 -6.09 9.50
N LEU A 428 8.74 -6.67 9.38
CA LEU A 428 9.90 -6.34 10.20
C LEU A 428 10.92 -5.61 9.33
N LYS A 429 11.43 -4.49 9.83
CA LYS A 429 12.36 -3.57 9.18
C LYS A 429 13.57 -3.41 10.06
N VAL A 430 14.70 -3.86 9.58
CA VAL A 430 15.95 -3.84 10.34
C VAL A 430 16.98 -3.00 9.59
N PRO A 431 17.60 -2.00 10.24
CA PRO A 431 18.71 -1.26 9.67
C PRO A 431 19.84 -2.21 9.26
N VAL A 432 20.42 -1.95 8.09
CA VAL A 432 21.52 -2.75 7.53
C VAL A 432 22.69 -2.93 8.49
N THR A 433 23.03 -1.87 9.20
CA THR A 433 24.22 -1.76 10.03
C THR A 433 24.10 -2.65 11.27
N SER A 434 22.88 -2.82 11.77
CA SER A 434 22.56 -3.79 12.82
C SER A 434 22.64 -5.24 12.30
N MET A 435 22.33 -5.49 11.02
CA MET A 435 22.47 -6.82 10.40
C MET A 435 23.92 -7.21 10.14
N GLU A 436 24.76 -6.32 9.61
CA GLU A 436 26.19 -6.58 9.40
C GLU A 436 26.86 -6.99 10.71
N ASN A 437 26.72 -6.15 11.74
CA ASN A 437 27.43 -6.29 13.00
C ASN A 437 26.90 -7.46 13.86
N SER A 438 25.62 -7.83 13.73
CA SER A 438 24.98 -8.82 14.62
C SER A 438 24.67 -10.16 13.95
N VAL A 439 24.53 -10.17 12.62
CA VAL A 439 24.07 -11.34 11.83
C VAL A 439 25.14 -11.79 10.81
N GLY A 440 26.17 -10.99 10.54
CA GLY A 440 27.33 -11.40 9.73
C GLY A 440 27.08 -11.36 8.23
N ILE A 441 26.26 -10.41 7.76
CA ILE A 441 26.04 -10.17 6.33
C ILE A 441 27.24 -9.43 5.74
N ILE A 442 27.67 -9.85 4.54
CA ILE A 442 28.66 -9.17 3.71
C ILE A 442 27.94 -8.67 2.45
N PHE A 443 28.01 -7.37 2.16
CA PHE A 443 27.44 -6.79 0.95
C PHE A 443 28.24 -7.17 -0.29
N ALA A 444 27.54 -7.41 -1.41
CA ALA A 444 28.19 -7.69 -2.70
C ALA A 444 29.02 -6.49 -3.20
N ASP A 445 28.62 -5.26 -2.84
CA ASP A 445 29.42 -4.06 -3.00
C ASP A 445 29.59 -3.34 -1.63
N PRO A 446 30.73 -3.52 -0.95
CA PRO A 446 31.02 -2.84 0.32
C PRO A 446 31.04 -1.31 0.22
N ALA A 447 31.24 -0.73 -0.97
CA ALA A 447 31.19 0.71 -1.19
C ALA A 447 29.75 1.22 -1.45
N ALA A 448 28.81 0.30 -1.74
CA ALA A 448 27.39 0.60 -1.87
C ALA A 448 26.65 0.69 -0.54
N ALA A 449 27.15 0.02 0.49
CA ALA A 449 26.61 0.10 1.83
C ALA A 449 26.81 1.53 2.37
N PRO A 450 25.76 2.19 2.89
CA PRO A 450 25.98 3.42 3.64
C PRO A 450 26.96 3.10 4.78
N PRO A 451 27.89 4.02 5.13
CA PRO A 451 28.77 3.80 6.27
C PRO A 451 27.90 3.44 7.48
N PRO A 452 28.34 2.50 8.33
CA PRO A 452 27.55 2.07 9.46
C PRO A 452 27.00 3.29 10.21
N GLN A 453 25.69 3.50 10.13
CA GLN A 453 24.97 4.22 11.16
C GLN A 453 25.40 3.53 12.45
N ASN A 454 26.24 4.20 13.22
CA ASN A 454 26.72 3.75 14.51
C ASN A 454 25.52 3.69 15.48
N ALA A 455 24.60 2.75 15.24
CA ALA A 455 23.80 2.20 16.30
C ALA A 455 24.80 1.43 17.16
N GLN A 456 24.93 1.84 18.42
CA GLN A 456 25.63 1.03 19.40
C GLN A 456 25.12 -0.41 19.28
N TYR A 457 26.06 -1.35 19.29
CA TYR A 457 25.83 -2.79 19.22
C TYR A 457 24.50 -3.20 19.88
N ASP A 458 23.52 -3.58 19.07
CA ASP A 458 22.21 -3.97 19.56
C ASP A 458 22.21 -5.48 19.81
N ALA A 459 22.60 -5.90 21.01
CA ALA A 459 22.55 -7.31 21.40
C ALA A 459 21.11 -7.89 21.34
N ARG A 460 20.10 -7.02 21.40
CA ARG A 460 18.66 -7.36 21.50
C ARG A 460 17.99 -7.52 20.14
N ILE A 461 18.64 -7.10 19.04
CA ILE A 461 18.18 -7.38 17.67
C ILE A 461 17.91 -8.87 17.44
N LYS A 462 18.78 -9.73 17.99
CA LYS A 462 18.63 -11.19 17.92
C LYS A 462 17.37 -11.66 18.62
N GLU A 463 16.96 -11.00 19.69
CA GLU A 463 15.73 -11.31 20.42
C GLU A 463 14.48 -10.90 19.63
N MET A 464 14.49 -9.71 18.99
CA MET A 464 13.36 -9.27 18.16
C MET A 464 13.21 -10.15 16.92
N LEU A 465 14.32 -10.48 16.26
CA LEU A 465 14.35 -11.43 15.15
C LEU A 465 13.83 -12.80 15.58
N LYS A 466 14.19 -13.28 16.78
CA LYS A 466 13.65 -14.53 17.34
C LYS A 466 12.14 -14.45 17.58
N VAL A 467 11.62 -13.34 18.11
CA VAL A 467 10.17 -13.14 18.28
C VAL A 467 9.48 -13.19 16.92
N TYR A 468 9.98 -12.43 15.93
CA TYR A 468 9.39 -12.42 14.59
C TYR A 468 9.45 -13.79 13.91
N HIS A 469 10.59 -14.48 14.00
CA HIS A 469 10.80 -15.82 13.43
C HIS A 469 9.78 -16.85 13.94
N GLN A 470 9.25 -16.72 15.18
CA GLN A 470 8.19 -17.61 15.69
C GLN A 470 6.89 -17.55 14.88
N PHE A 471 6.68 -16.50 14.10
CA PHE A 471 5.46 -16.27 13.32
C PHE A 471 5.68 -16.38 11.80
N VAL A 472 6.90 -16.71 11.37
CA VAL A 472 7.21 -16.98 9.97
C VAL A 472 7.15 -18.48 9.76
N ASN A 473 6.36 -18.92 8.77
CA ASN A 473 6.15 -20.35 8.49
C ASN A 473 6.85 -20.83 7.21
N THR A 474 7.32 -19.91 6.36
CA THR A 474 7.98 -20.20 5.08
C THR A 474 9.19 -19.31 4.91
N ALA A 475 10.26 -19.84 4.31
CA ALA A 475 11.42 -19.05 3.88
C ALA A 475 11.12 -18.28 2.59
N ASP A 476 10.16 -18.79 1.79
CA ASP A 476 9.69 -18.13 0.59
C ASP A 476 8.98 -16.83 0.97
N HIS A 477 9.58 -15.74 0.52
CA HIS A 477 9.06 -14.40 0.72
C HIS A 477 8.02 -14.12 -0.36
N PRO A 478 6.74 -13.92 -0.03
CA PRO A 478 5.77 -13.53 -1.02
C PRO A 478 6.20 -12.21 -1.65
N GLY A 479 6.40 -12.24 -2.97
CA GLY A 479 6.77 -11.13 -3.84
C GLY A 479 7.66 -10.02 -3.24
N LYS A 480 8.90 -9.89 -3.74
CA LYS A 480 9.75 -8.68 -3.54
C LYS A 480 8.94 -7.37 -3.72
N PHE A 481 7.92 -7.41 -4.60
CA PHE A 481 6.88 -6.40 -4.72
C PHE A 481 5.47 -7.02 -4.78
N ASN A 482 4.56 -6.54 -3.93
CA ASN A 482 3.12 -6.73 -4.10
C ASN A 482 2.67 -5.96 -5.36
N TYR A 483 2.79 -6.56 -6.54
CA TYR A 483 2.20 -6.02 -7.76
C TYR A 483 0.70 -6.31 -7.73
N ILE A 484 -0.11 -5.28 -7.99
CA ILE A 484 -1.56 -5.42 -8.09
C ILE A 484 -1.89 -5.92 -9.49
N ARG A 485 -2.25 -7.20 -9.63
CA ARG A 485 -2.76 -7.77 -10.89
C ARG A 485 -4.20 -7.32 -11.11
N GLU A 486 -4.64 -7.23 -12.36
CA GLU A 486 -6.04 -6.94 -12.73
C GLU A 486 -7.06 -7.90 -12.08
N ASN A 487 -6.62 -9.09 -11.68
CA ASN A 487 -7.43 -10.10 -10.99
C ASN A 487 -7.33 -10.05 -9.45
N GLY A 488 -6.63 -9.06 -8.87
CA GLY A 488 -6.50 -8.88 -7.42
C GLY A 488 -5.86 -10.07 -6.67
N VAL A 489 -5.15 -10.95 -7.38
CA VAL A 489 -4.48 -12.11 -6.78
C VAL A 489 -3.21 -11.63 -6.10
N ASP A 490 -3.07 -11.93 -4.80
CA ASP A 490 -1.82 -11.73 -4.06
C ASP A 490 -0.69 -12.45 -4.83
N VAL A 491 0.46 -11.78 -4.99
CA VAL A 491 1.67 -12.46 -5.50
C VAL A 491 2.21 -13.28 -4.32
N ASP A 492 1.85 -14.56 -4.31
CA ASP A 492 2.33 -15.55 -3.35
C ASP A 492 3.86 -15.69 -3.36
#